data_AF-A0A288DFI9-F1
#
_entry.id   AF-A0A288DFI9-F1
#
_cell.length_a   1.000
_cell.length_b   1.000
_cell.length_c   1.000
_cell.angle_alpha   90.00
_cell.angle_beta   90.00
_cell.angle_gamma   90.00
#
_symmetry.space_group_name_H-M   'P 1'
#
loop_
_entity.id
_entity.type
_entity.pdbx_description
1 polymer ?
#
loop_
_entity_poly.entity_id
_entity_poly.type
_entity_poly.pdbx_seq_one_letter_code
_entity_poly.pdbx_strand_id
1 'polypeptide(L)'
;MKNYELVLLLNPSVQEKEQKEFLASLEKEIQKNIVEKDDIGLLTLAHDLGEKKGNNKFYFVSYYLNADTDISQKINQFLLYNKIVYRYSLYSMNKTETPLSFQQTQQEMQKVIDGRVEKKKGNKMTFFTKPENEKYVSWKSLPMLKKYMTRFGDIKPRKYTGNPVGVQKNLRKVIIRTREMGLLEYVK
;
A
#
# COMPACT_ATOMS: atom_id res chain seq x y z
N MET A 1 22.51 3.88 -3.56
CA MET A 1 21.33 2.98 -3.58
C MET A 1 20.42 3.14 -2.37
N LYS A 2 19.13 3.37 -2.62
CA LYS A 2 18.02 3.44 -1.65
C LYS A 2 16.96 2.42 -2.04
N ASN A 3 16.17 1.98 -1.07
CA ASN A 3 15.03 1.11 -1.32
C ASN A 3 13.80 1.96 -1.69
N TYR A 4 13.05 1.51 -2.68
CA TYR A 4 11.80 2.12 -3.10
C TYR A 4 10.71 1.07 -3.26
N GLU A 5 9.47 1.47 -3.07
CA GLU A 5 8.30 0.69 -3.44
C GLU A 5 7.53 1.46 -4.50
N LEU A 6 7.45 0.90 -5.71
CA LEU A 6 6.64 1.42 -6.80
C LEU A 6 5.31 0.65 -6.83
N VAL A 7 4.20 1.35 -6.67
CA VAL A 7 2.86 0.79 -6.76
C VAL A 7 2.17 1.36 -8.00
N LEU A 8 1.64 0.49 -8.85
CA LEU A 8 0.92 0.83 -10.07
C LEU A 8 -0.54 0.43 -9.95
N LEU A 9 -1.42 1.34 -10.35
CA LEU A 9 -2.85 1.10 -10.55
C LEU A 9 -3.10 1.11 -12.07
N LEU A 10 -3.47 -0.04 -12.62
CA LEU A 10 -3.74 -0.20 -14.05
C LEU A 10 -5.25 -0.16 -14.32
N ASN A 11 -5.61 0.49 -15.42
CA ASN A 11 -6.99 0.63 -15.87
C ASN A 11 -7.61 -0.72 -16.21
N PRO A 12 -8.75 -1.11 -15.60
CA PRO A 12 -9.38 -2.41 -15.85
C PRO A 12 -10.01 -2.51 -17.24
N SER A 13 -10.27 -1.37 -17.90
CA SER A 13 -10.89 -1.31 -19.23
C SER A 13 -9.93 -1.64 -20.36
N VAL A 14 -8.61 -1.66 -20.09
CA VAL A 14 -7.57 -2.01 -21.07
C VAL A 14 -7.47 -3.54 -21.17
N GLN A 15 -7.22 -4.05 -22.38
CA GLN A 15 -7.06 -5.48 -22.60
C GLN A 15 -5.86 -6.04 -21.80
N GLU A 16 -6.03 -7.21 -21.18
CA GLU A 16 -5.00 -7.86 -20.36
C GLU A 16 -3.67 -8.07 -21.13
N LYS A 17 -3.75 -8.34 -22.43
CA LYS A 17 -2.57 -8.48 -23.30
C LYS A 17 -1.73 -7.19 -23.35
N GLU A 18 -2.37 -6.06 -23.61
CA GLU A 18 -1.71 -4.75 -23.65
C GLU A 18 -1.12 -4.37 -22.29
N GLN A 19 -1.83 -4.69 -21.20
CA GLN A 19 -1.31 -4.49 -19.84
C GLN A 19 -0.04 -5.30 -19.60
N LYS A 20 -0.02 -6.58 -19.98
CA LYS A 20 1.15 -7.46 -19.84
C LYS A 20 2.33 -7.00 -20.69
N GLU A 21 2.08 -6.58 -21.93
CA GLU A 21 3.12 -6.04 -22.82
C GLU A 21 3.75 -4.76 -22.23
N PHE A 22 2.92 -3.88 -21.66
CA PHE A 22 3.39 -2.68 -20.97
C PHE A 22 4.19 -2.99 -19.71
N LEU A 23 3.73 -3.92 -18.87
CA LEU A 23 4.49 -4.31 -17.68
C LEU A 23 5.82 -4.95 -18.07
N ALA A 24 5.85 -5.75 -19.14
CA ALA A 24 7.09 -6.33 -19.65
C ALA A 24 8.06 -5.27 -20.19
N SER A 25 7.57 -4.20 -20.83
CA SER A 25 8.43 -3.09 -21.28
C SER A 25 8.97 -2.28 -20.10
N LEU A 26 8.13 -1.99 -19.10
CA LEU A 26 8.57 -1.36 -17.86
C LEU A 26 9.63 -2.21 -17.15
N GLU A 27 9.36 -3.50 -16.96
CA GLU A 27 10.25 -4.43 -16.26
C GLU A 27 11.62 -4.53 -16.94
N LYS A 28 11.70 -4.41 -18.27
CA LYS A 28 12.97 -4.33 -18.98
C LYS A 28 13.77 -3.09 -18.64
N GLU A 29 13.12 -1.93 -18.52
CA GLU A 29 13.79 -0.66 -18.17
C GLU A 29 14.32 -0.65 -16.74
N ILE A 30 13.57 -1.25 -15.80
CA ILE A 30 13.93 -1.27 -14.38
C ILE A 30 14.57 -2.58 -13.91
N GLN A 31 14.82 -3.54 -14.81
CA GLN A 31 15.17 -4.93 -14.50
C GLN A 31 16.30 -5.06 -13.47
N LYS A 32 17.37 -4.27 -13.63
CA LYS A 32 18.56 -4.30 -12.76
C LYS A 32 18.27 -3.86 -11.31
N ASN A 33 17.15 -3.17 -11.10
CA ASN A 33 16.78 -2.57 -9.82
C ASN A 33 15.67 -3.36 -9.12
N ILE A 34 15.01 -4.31 -9.79
CA ILE A 34 13.91 -5.08 -9.20
C ILE A 34 14.49 -6.08 -8.20
N VAL A 35 14.03 -6.01 -6.95
CA VAL A 35 14.31 -6.99 -5.91
C VAL A 35 13.16 -7.99 -5.82
N GLU A 36 11.92 -7.50 -5.80
CA GLU A 36 10.72 -8.35 -5.71
C GLU A 36 9.55 -7.71 -6.46
N LYS A 37 8.69 -8.56 -7.03
CA LYS A 37 7.42 -8.19 -7.66
C LYS A 37 6.27 -8.84 -6.90
N ASP A 38 5.23 -8.08 -6.62
CA ASP A 38 3.99 -8.53 -6.00
C ASP A 38 2.82 -8.17 -6.93
N ASP A 39 2.29 -9.19 -7.61
CA ASP A 39 1.15 -9.07 -8.51
C ASP A 39 -0.13 -9.38 -7.73
N ILE A 40 -0.90 -8.31 -7.45
CA ILE A 40 -2.02 -8.36 -6.52
C ILE A 40 -3.33 -8.64 -7.27
N GLY A 41 -3.38 -8.31 -8.56
CA GLY A 41 -4.56 -8.44 -9.39
C GLY A 41 -5.62 -7.37 -9.12
N LEU A 42 -6.87 -7.69 -9.44
CA LEU A 42 -7.98 -6.74 -9.43
C LEU A 42 -8.47 -6.48 -8.00
N LEU A 43 -8.38 -5.23 -7.54
CA LEU A 43 -8.94 -4.78 -6.28
C LEU A 43 -10.08 -3.79 -6.48
N THR A 44 -11.04 -3.82 -5.57
CA THR A 44 -12.10 -2.82 -5.47
C THR A 44 -11.71 -1.77 -4.43
N LEU A 45 -11.68 -0.51 -4.84
CA LEU A 45 -11.32 0.64 -4.02
C LEU A 45 -12.47 1.03 -3.09
N ALA A 46 -12.09 1.61 -1.95
CA ALA A 46 -13.00 2.11 -0.94
C ALA A 46 -13.72 3.42 -1.36
N HIS A 47 -13.17 4.14 -2.34
CA HIS A 47 -13.78 5.34 -2.93
C HIS A 47 -13.36 5.48 -4.39
N ASP A 48 -14.13 6.26 -5.15
CA ASP A 48 -13.85 6.52 -6.56
C ASP A 48 -12.60 7.42 -6.69
N LEU A 49 -11.62 6.98 -7.48
CA LEU A 49 -10.42 7.78 -7.80
C LEU A 49 -10.55 8.59 -9.10
N GLY A 50 -11.61 8.36 -9.87
CA GLY A 50 -11.83 8.99 -11.17
C GLY A 50 -13.11 9.80 -11.24
N GLU A 51 -13.26 10.51 -12.35
CA GLU A 51 -14.36 11.44 -12.59
C GLU A 51 -15.72 10.71 -12.68
N LYS A 52 -15.71 9.46 -13.16
CA LYS A 52 -16.91 8.64 -13.28
C LYS A 52 -17.13 7.81 -12.02
N LYS A 53 -18.22 8.13 -11.33
CA LYS A 53 -18.71 7.38 -10.16
C LYS A 53 -18.92 5.90 -10.51
N GLY A 54 -18.44 4.99 -9.66
CA GLY A 54 -18.63 3.55 -9.81
C GLY A 54 -17.55 2.81 -10.60
N ASN A 55 -16.55 3.49 -11.15
CA ASN A 55 -15.35 2.84 -11.70
C ASN A 55 -14.25 2.75 -10.63
N ASN A 56 -14.47 1.90 -9.64
CA ASN A 56 -13.61 1.76 -8.47
C ASN A 56 -12.79 0.47 -8.50
N LYS A 57 -12.64 -0.21 -9.65
CA LYS A 57 -11.85 -1.44 -9.74
C LYS A 57 -10.56 -1.16 -10.50
N PHE A 58 -9.42 -1.60 -9.98
CA PHE A 58 -8.13 -1.40 -10.62
C PHE A 58 -7.24 -2.63 -10.40
N TYR A 59 -6.39 -2.93 -11.37
CA TYR A 59 -5.34 -3.93 -11.18
C TYR A 59 -4.18 -3.29 -10.43
N PHE A 60 -3.72 -3.97 -9.38
CA PHE A 60 -2.60 -3.51 -8.56
C PHE A 60 -1.37 -4.37 -8.82
N VAL A 61 -0.25 -3.69 -9.09
CA VAL A 61 1.07 -4.32 -9.17
C VAL A 61 2.03 -3.50 -8.33
N SER A 62 2.84 -4.16 -7.51
CA SER A 62 3.84 -3.53 -6.66
C SER A 62 5.22 -4.08 -6.99
N TYR A 63 6.21 -3.20 -7.07
CA TYR A 63 7.62 -3.54 -7.26
C TYR A 63 8.43 -3.00 -6.10
N TYR A 64 9.22 -3.87 -5.48
CA TYR A 64 10.25 -3.48 -4.53
C TYR A 64 11.57 -3.29 -5.28
N LEU A 65 12.12 -2.09 -5.20
CA LEU A 65 13.28 -1.67 -5.98
C LEU A 65 14.45 -1.30 -5.08
N ASN A 66 15.66 -1.67 -5.48
CA ASN A 66 16.90 -1.13 -4.94
C ASN A 66 17.62 -0.37 -6.06
N ALA A 67 17.66 0.95 -5.95
CA ALA A 67 18.13 1.81 -7.04
C ALA A 67 18.78 3.08 -6.53
N ASP A 68 19.46 3.80 -7.41
CA ASP A 68 20.01 5.12 -7.12
C ASP A 68 18.94 6.22 -7.11
N THR A 69 19.34 7.44 -6.72
CA THR A 69 18.42 8.57 -6.52
C THR A 69 17.64 8.96 -7.78
N ASP A 70 18.22 8.71 -8.95
CA ASP A 70 17.69 9.17 -10.23
C ASP A 70 16.59 8.27 -10.78
N ILE A 71 16.31 7.14 -10.13
CA ILE A 71 15.27 6.19 -10.55
C ILE A 71 13.89 6.85 -10.59
N SER A 72 13.63 7.81 -9.69
CA SER A 72 12.37 8.53 -9.62
C SER A 72 12.07 9.30 -10.90
N GLN A 73 13.07 9.99 -11.46
CA GLN A 73 12.95 10.73 -12.71
C GLN A 73 12.72 9.79 -13.90
N LYS A 74 13.46 8.67 -13.95
CA LYS A 74 13.30 7.66 -15.01
C LYS A 74 11.92 7.03 -15.00
N ILE A 75 11.43 6.61 -13.83
CA ILE A 75 10.08 6.06 -13.67
C ILE A 75 9.04 7.10 -14.07
N ASN A 76 9.16 8.34 -13.58
CA ASN A 76 8.22 9.40 -13.94
C ASN A 76 8.20 9.59 -15.46
N GLN A 77 9.36 9.69 -16.11
CA GLN A 77 9.45 9.87 -17.56
C GLN A 77 8.85 8.71 -18.35
N PHE A 78 9.07 7.47 -17.89
CA PHE A 78 8.50 6.28 -18.54
C PHE A 78 6.97 6.20 -18.39
N LEU A 79 6.45 6.62 -17.24
CA LEU A 79 5.02 6.58 -16.94
C LEU A 79 4.26 7.81 -17.46
N LEU A 80 4.95 8.86 -17.91
CA LEU A 80 4.33 10.02 -18.54
C LEU A 80 3.52 9.59 -19.77
N TYR A 81 2.32 10.16 -19.91
CA TYR A 81 1.42 9.99 -21.06
C TYR A 81 0.93 8.55 -21.31
N ASN A 82 1.05 7.67 -20.33
CA ASN A 82 0.57 6.30 -20.45
C ASN A 82 -0.95 6.20 -20.15
N LYS A 83 -1.72 5.58 -21.04
CA LYS A 83 -3.17 5.36 -20.87
C LYS A 83 -3.52 4.12 -20.05
N ILE A 84 -2.57 3.20 -19.85
CA ILE A 84 -2.73 1.93 -19.14
C ILE A 84 -2.63 2.17 -17.63
N VAL A 85 -1.64 2.95 -17.21
CA VAL A 85 -1.44 3.33 -15.80
C VAL A 85 -2.36 4.49 -15.47
N TYR A 86 -3.33 4.22 -14.61
CA TYR A 86 -4.24 5.23 -14.10
C TYR A 86 -3.55 6.15 -13.09
N ARG A 87 -2.79 5.53 -12.17
CA ARG A 87 -2.04 6.20 -11.12
C ARG A 87 -0.85 5.33 -10.73
N TYR A 88 0.24 5.98 -10.35
CA TYR A 88 1.34 5.30 -9.68
C TYR A 88 1.73 6.05 -8.41
N SER A 89 2.42 5.36 -7.51
CA SER A 89 2.98 5.95 -6.31
C SER A 89 4.35 5.35 -6.06
N LEU A 90 5.35 6.21 -5.86
CA LEU A 90 6.72 5.81 -5.57
C LEU A 90 7.05 6.21 -4.13
N TYR A 91 7.28 5.24 -3.27
CA TYR A 91 7.61 5.46 -1.87
C TYR A 91 9.07 5.15 -1.59
N SER A 92 9.79 6.09 -0.96
CA SER A 92 11.10 5.79 -0.38
C SER A 92 10.93 4.92 0.87
N MET A 93 11.62 3.79 0.90
CA MET A 93 11.58 2.80 1.98
C MET A 93 12.79 2.97 2.89
N ASN A 94 12.62 2.59 4.16
CA ASN A 94 13.73 2.57 5.10
C ASN A 94 14.67 1.39 4.79
N LYS A 95 15.92 1.47 5.25
CA LYS A 95 16.90 0.38 5.06
C LYS A 95 16.49 -0.93 5.73
N THR A 96 15.70 -0.84 6.79
CA THR A 96 15.23 -1.98 7.60
C THR A 96 13.93 -2.58 7.10
N GLU A 97 13.23 -1.91 6.18
CA GLU A 97 11.96 -2.40 5.64
C GLU A 97 12.22 -3.55 4.67
N THR A 98 11.46 -4.63 4.85
CA THR A 98 11.51 -5.82 4.00
C THR A 98 10.36 -5.78 3.00
N PRO A 99 10.54 -6.33 1.79
CA PRO A 99 9.42 -6.55 0.90
C PRO A 99 8.40 -7.48 1.57
N LEU A 100 7.13 -7.21 1.33
CA LEU A 100 6.00 -7.95 1.87
C LEU A 100 5.09 -8.33 0.71
N SER A 101 4.59 -9.57 0.68
CA SER A 101 3.50 -9.93 -0.23
C SER A 101 2.16 -9.44 0.33
N PHE A 102 1.34 -8.82 -0.53
CA PHE A 102 0.03 -8.29 -0.13
C PHE A 102 -0.88 -9.39 0.40
N GLN A 103 -1.04 -10.50 -0.35
CA GLN A 103 -1.97 -11.55 0.02
C GLN A 103 -1.59 -12.22 1.35
N GLN A 104 -0.30 -12.53 1.54
CA GLN A 104 0.20 -13.14 2.76
C GLN A 104 0.00 -12.20 3.96
N THR A 105 0.37 -10.93 3.80
CA THR A 105 0.22 -9.91 4.85
C THR A 105 -1.24 -9.75 5.27
N GLN A 106 -2.17 -9.71 4.32
CA GLN A 106 -3.61 -9.63 4.59
C GLN A 106 -4.09 -10.80 5.45
N GLN A 107 -3.71 -12.03 5.07
CA GLN A 107 -4.09 -13.25 5.80
C GLN A 107 -3.50 -13.28 7.20
N GLU A 108 -2.22 -12.93 7.37
CA GLU A 108 -1.58 -12.85 8.68
C GLU A 108 -2.26 -11.82 9.59
N MET A 109 -2.55 -10.62 9.06
CA MET A 109 -3.22 -9.57 9.83
C MET A 109 -4.64 -9.97 10.23
N GLN A 110 -5.36 -10.67 9.37
CA GLN A 110 -6.70 -11.17 9.68
C GLN A 110 -6.65 -12.21 10.82
N LYS A 111 -5.75 -13.20 10.73
CA LYS A 111 -5.53 -14.20 11.80
C LYS A 111 -5.21 -13.55 13.14
N VAL A 112 -4.36 -12.52 13.15
CA VAL A 112 -4.01 -11.77 14.37
C VAL A 112 -5.23 -11.05 14.96
N ILE A 113 -6.08 -10.47 14.11
CA ILE A 113 -7.29 -9.78 14.55
C ILE A 113 -8.27 -10.77 15.16
N ASP A 114 -8.52 -11.88 14.50
CA ASP A 114 -9.50 -12.89 14.93
C ASP A 114 -9.10 -13.46 16.30
N GLY A 115 -7.83 -13.86 16.46
CA GLY A 115 -7.31 -14.35 17.75
C GLY A 115 -7.26 -13.30 18.87
N ARG A 116 -7.41 -12.00 18.56
CA ARG A 116 -7.48 -10.92 19.56
C ARG A 116 -8.91 -10.56 19.97
N VAL A 117 -9.87 -10.65 19.04
CA VAL A 117 -11.31 -10.46 19.32
C VAL A 117 -11.76 -11.44 20.40
N GLU A 118 -11.27 -12.68 20.34
CA GLU A 118 -11.53 -13.70 21.34
C GLU A 118 -11.00 -13.35 22.73
N LYS A 119 -9.96 -12.50 22.85
CA LYS A 119 -9.19 -12.34 24.09
C LYS A 119 -9.59 -11.14 24.97
N LYS A 120 -10.01 -9.97 24.46
CA LYS A 120 -10.36 -8.79 25.33
C LYS A 120 -11.33 -7.75 24.72
N LYS A 121 -12.38 -7.38 25.47
CA LYS A 121 -13.08 -6.08 25.36
C LYS A 121 -12.35 -5.02 26.20
N GLY A 122 -12.02 -3.87 25.64
CA GLY A 122 -11.52 -2.68 26.38
C GLY A 122 -10.02 -2.36 26.30
N ASN A 123 -9.18 -3.24 25.77
CA ASN A 123 -7.75 -2.95 25.62
C ASN A 123 -7.45 -2.02 24.42
N LYS A 124 -6.57 -1.04 24.64
CA LYS A 124 -6.05 -0.18 23.57
C LYS A 124 -5.35 -1.01 22.48
N MET A 125 -5.45 -0.54 21.24
CA MET A 125 -4.83 -1.20 20.09
C MET A 125 -3.38 -0.74 19.92
N THR A 126 -2.44 -1.51 20.48
CA THR A 126 -0.99 -1.23 20.51
C THR A 126 -0.15 -2.18 19.65
N PHE A 127 -0.75 -2.84 18.65
CA PHE A 127 -0.09 -3.90 17.86
C PHE A 127 1.27 -3.46 17.28
N PHE A 128 1.34 -2.28 16.66
CA PHE A 128 2.55 -1.76 16.02
C PHE A 128 3.58 -1.15 16.99
N THR A 129 3.31 -1.17 18.30
CA THR A 129 4.30 -0.74 19.30
C THR A 129 5.33 -1.84 19.57
N LYS A 130 5.01 -3.09 19.24
CA LYS A 130 5.95 -4.21 19.37
C LYS A 130 6.96 -4.19 18.23
N PRO A 131 8.28 -4.31 18.49
CA PRO A 131 9.31 -4.33 17.44
C PRO A 131 9.08 -5.40 16.37
N GLU A 132 8.63 -6.59 16.76
CA GLU A 132 8.29 -7.70 15.86
C GLU A 132 7.23 -7.34 14.80
N ASN A 133 6.36 -6.38 15.12
CA ASN A 133 5.24 -5.98 14.27
C ASN A 133 5.54 -4.73 13.45
N GLU A 134 6.69 -4.09 13.64
CA GLU A 134 7.06 -2.86 12.94
C GLU A 134 7.10 -3.07 11.43
N LYS A 135 7.56 -4.24 10.98
CA LYS A 135 7.56 -4.64 9.56
C LYS A 135 6.18 -4.54 8.91
N TYR A 136 5.09 -4.75 9.67
CA TYR A 136 3.74 -4.72 9.14
C TYR A 136 3.16 -3.29 9.05
N VAL A 137 3.91 -2.24 9.37
CA VAL A 137 3.49 -0.84 9.16
C VAL A 137 3.65 -0.48 7.67
N SER A 138 2.83 -1.12 6.85
CA SER A 138 2.77 -0.94 5.39
C SER A 138 1.33 -0.82 4.93
N TRP A 139 1.12 -0.24 3.75
CA TRP A 139 -0.19 -0.12 3.12
C TRP A 139 -0.82 -1.48 2.81
N LYS A 140 0.00 -2.54 2.72
CA LYS A 140 -0.45 -3.93 2.51
C LYS A 140 -1.21 -4.50 3.71
N SER A 141 -1.05 -3.92 4.91
CA SER A 141 -1.68 -4.37 6.15
C SER A 141 -3.09 -3.79 6.38
N LEU A 142 -3.93 -3.74 5.34
CA LEU A 142 -5.27 -3.11 5.39
C LEU A 142 -6.14 -3.51 6.60
N PRO A 143 -6.26 -4.79 6.99
CA PRO A 143 -7.18 -5.21 8.05
C PRO A 143 -6.76 -4.61 9.38
N MET A 144 -5.45 -4.57 9.62
CA MET A 144 -4.86 -3.98 10.82
C MET A 144 -4.97 -2.46 10.80
N LEU A 145 -4.65 -1.81 9.67
CA LEU A 145 -4.78 -0.35 9.53
C LEU A 145 -6.20 0.15 9.83
N LYS A 146 -7.23 -0.57 9.36
CA LYS A 146 -8.64 -0.27 9.66
C LYS A 146 -8.93 -0.24 11.17
N LYS A 147 -8.24 -1.05 11.99
CA LYS A 147 -8.40 -1.02 13.46
C LYS A 147 -7.87 0.26 14.10
N TYR A 148 -6.97 0.99 13.43
CA TYR A 148 -6.47 2.31 13.84
C TYR A 148 -7.31 3.48 13.31
N MET A 149 -8.41 3.20 12.61
CA MET A 149 -9.36 4.20 12.14
C MET A 149 -10.64 4.19 12.99
N THR A 150 -11.32 5.33 13.09
CA THR A 150 -12.65 5.46 13.66
C THR A 150 -13.70 4.98 12.66
N ARG A 151 -14.94 4.84 13.11
CA ARG A 151 -16.09 4.54 12.24
C ARG A 151 -16.34 5.58 11.14
N PHE A 152 -15.88 6.81 11.35
CA PHE A 152 -16.02 7.92 10.40
C PHE A 152 -14.82 8.03 9.45
N GLY A 153 -13.83 7.16 9.62
CA GLY A 153 -12.60 7.20 8.84
C GLY A 153 -11.49 8.03 9.48
N ASP A 154 -11.66 8.70 10.62
CA ASP A 154 -10.55 9.43 11.27
C ASP A 154 -9.46 8.49 11.77
N ILE A 155 -8.21 8.95 11.77
CA ILE A 155 -7.12 8.21 12.41
C ILE A 155 -7.28 8.35 13.93
N LYS A 156 -7.41 7.21 14.64
CA LYS A 156 -7.62 7.20 16.09
C LYS A 156 -6.51 7.98 16.82
N PRO A 157 -6.87 8.93 17.70
CA PRO A 157 -5.89 9.62 18.55
C PRO A 157 -5.11 8.67 19.46
N ARG A 158 -3.90 9.08 19.85
CA ARG A 158 -3.02 8.34 20.77
C ARG A 158 -3.69 7.96 22.09
N LYS A 159 -4.63 8.79 22.58
CA LYS A 159 -5.41 8.51 23.79
C LYS A 159 -6.08 7.13 23.72
N TYR A 160 -6.54 6.72 22.54
CA TYR A 160 -7.26 5.46 22.29
C TYR A 160 -6.37 4.32 21.82
N THR A 161 -5.25 4.61 21.14
CA THR A 161 -4.33 3.57 20.64
C THR A 161 -3.23 3.22 21.65
N GLY A 162 -2.79 4.18 22.46
CA GLY A 162 -1.65 4.01 23.38
C GLY A 162 -0.29 4.03 22.66
N ASN A 163 -0.25 4.35 21.37
CA ASN A 163 0.99 4.34 20.60
C ASN A 163 1.98 5.46 21.01
N PRO A 164 3.29 5.19 20.96
CA PRO A 164 4.32 6.23 20.97
C PRO A 164 4.14 7.22 19.82
N VAL A 165 4.71 8.43 19.96
CA VAL A 165 4.59 9.50 18.95
C VAL A 165 5.16 9.07 17.60
N GLY A 166 6.33 8.41 17.59
CA GLY A 166 6.97 7.92 16.35
C GLY A 166 6.09 6.93 15.59
N VAL A 167 5.59 5.90 16.28
CA VAL A 167 4.67 4.89 15.71
C VAL A 167 3.39 5.55 15.19
N GLN A 168 2.82 6.50 15.93
CA GLN A 168 1.61 7.20 15.50
C GLN A 168 1.85 8.04 14.24
N LYS A 169 2.99 8.74 14.14
CA LYS A 169 3.36 9.51 12.93
C LYS A 169 3.54 8.58 11.73
N ASN A 170 4.20 7.44 11.92
CA ASN A 170 4.39 6.47 10.85
C ASN A 170 3.05 5.87 10.38
N LEU A 171 2.18 5.47 11.31
CA LEU A 171 0.83 4.99 10.99
C LEU A 171 0.00 6.03 10.25
N ARG A 172 0.07 7.31 10.65
CA ARG A 172 -0.61 8.38 9.93
C ARG A 172 -0.13 8.49 8.49
N LYS A 173 1.20 8.47 8.27
CA LYS A 173 1.80 8.52 6.93
C LYS A 173 1.33 7.35 6.06
N VAL A 174 1.35 6.14 6.60
CA VAL A 174 0.91 4.94 5.88
C VAL A 174 -0.58 4.99 5.56
N ILE A 175 -1.45 5.33 6.53
CA ILE A 175 -2.90 5.43 6.30
C ILE A 175 -3.22 6.47 5.21
N ILE A 176 -2.53 7.62 5.20
CA ILE A 176 -2.72 8.63 4.16
C ILE A 176 -2.32 8.08 2.78
N ARG A 177 -1.14 7.47 2.65
CA ARG A 177 -0.71 6.82 1.40
C ARG A 177 -1.71 5.78 0.91
N THR A 178 -2.22 4.96 1.83
CA THR A 178 -3.24 3.95 1.51
C THR A 178 -4.55 4.56 1.02
N ARG A 179 -4.93 5.75 1.52
CA ARG A 179 -6.09 6.50 0.99
C ARG A 179 -5.82 7.09 -0.38
N GLU A 180 -4.61 7.63 -0.63
CA GLU A 180 -4.23 8.14 -1.95
C GLU A 180 -4.28 7.04 -3.02
N MET A 181 -4.05 5.79 -2.64
CA MET A 181 -4.21 4.59 -3.48
C MET A 181 -5.66 4.09 -3.58
N GLY A 182 -6.61 4.68 -2.85
CA GLY A 182 -8.02 4.28 -2.87
C GLY A 182 -8.37 3.08 -1.99
N LEU A 183 -7.43 2.50 -1.26
CA LEU A 183 -7.65 1.25 -0.51
C LEU A 183 -8.31 1.46 0.88
N LEU A 184 -8.33 2.70 1.37
CA LEU A 184 -9.03 3.09 2.59
C LEU A 184 -9.95 4.28 2.33
N GLU A 185 -11.05 4.36 3.08
CA GLU A 185 -11.98 5.49 3.04
C GLU A 185 -11.32 6.77 3.55
N TYR A 186 -11.70 7.90 2.93
CA TYR A 186 -11.49 9.22 3.53
C TYR A 186 -12.48 9.44 4.67
N VAL A 187 -12.28 10.55 5.40
CA VAL A 187 -13.22 10.96 6.44
C VAL A 187 -14.57 11.22 5.79
N LYS A 188 -15.62 10.60 6.32
CA LYS A 188 -17.02 10.78 5.88
C LYS A 188 -17.60 12.07 6.42
#